data_AF-A0A3A2Z2A2-F1
#
_entry.id   AF-A0A3A2Z2A2-F1
#
_cell.length_a   1.000
_cell.length_b   1.000
_cell.length_c   1.000
_cell.angle_alpha   90.00
_cell.angle_beta   90.00
_cell.angle_gamma   90.00
#
_symmetry.space_group_name_H-M   'P 1'
#
loop_
_entity.id
_entity.type
_entity.pdbx_description
1 polymer ?
#
loop_
_entity_poly.entity_id
_entity_poly.type
_entity_poly.pdbx_seq_one_letter_code
_entity_poly.pdbx_strand_id
1 'polypeptide(L)'
;KSSIINTLRKKKVCKVAPIPGETKVWQYITLMRRIYLIDCPGVVPPNQNDKEEDILLRGVVRVENVENPEQYIPGVLRKVQPKHLERTYGIKSTGDSLEFLSVLGRKGGRLLRGGEPDLDGVAKM
;
A
#
# COMPACT_ATOMS: atom_id res chain seq x y z
N LYS A 1 -3.15 13.05 5.28
CA LYS A 1 -2.94 14.50 5.60
C LYS A 1 -3.64 15.40 4.57
N SER A 2 -3.16 15.44 3.33
CA SER A 2 -3.73 16.21 2.23
C SER A 2 -5.23 15.95 1.98
N SER A 3 -5.69 14.70 2.10
CA SER A 3 -7.13 14.37 2.01
C SER A 3 -7.97 15.01 3.12
N ILE A 4 -7.46 15.10 4.35
CA ILE A 4 -8.15 15.74 5.48
C ILE A 4 -8.32 17.24 5.18
N ILE A 5 -7.29 17.89 4.64
CA ILE A 5 -7.34 19.31 4.28
C ILE A 5 -8.39 19.56 3.18
N ASN A 6 -8.44 18.69 2.17
CA ASN A 6 -9.47 18.77 1.12
C ASN A 6 -10.88 18.65 1.69
N THR A 7 -11.08 17.73 2.64
CA THR A 7 -12.37 17.56 3.33
C THR A 7 -12.74 18.81 4.12
N LEU A 8 -11.81 19.38 4.89
CA LEU A 8 -12.05 20.62 5.66
C LEU A 8 -12.37 21.81 4.75
N ARG A 9 -11.75 21.89 3.58
CA ARG A 9 -12.02 22.93 2.57
C ARG A 9 -13.24 22.65 1.70
N LYS A 10 -13.82 21.45 1.78
CA LYS A 10 -14.91 20.95 0.90
C LYS A 10 -14.61 21.10 -0.60
N LYS A 11 -13.33 21.13 -0.97
CA LYS A 11 -12.87 21.21 -2.36
C LYS A 11 -11.46 20.65 -2.47
N LYS A 12 -11.06 20.28 -3.70
CA LYS A 12 -9.71 19.81 -3.99
C LYS A 12 -8.73 20.98 -3.99
N VAL A 13 -7.94 21.11 -2.92
CA VAL A 13 -6.88 22.13 -2.77
C VAL A 13 -5.50 21.47 -2.80
N CYS A 14 -5.33 20.36 -2.08
CA CYS A 14 -4.14 19.55 -2.12
C CYS A 14 -4.25 18.44 -3.16
N LYS A 15 -3.13 18.11 -3.81
CA LYS A 15 -3.02 16.87 -4.58
C LYS A 15 -3.02 15.66 -3.64
N VAL A 16 -3.64 14.59 -4.09
CA VAL A 16 -3.75 13.32 -3.37
C VAL A 16 -3.60 12.19 -4.37
N ALA A 17 -2.89 11.15 -3.97
CA ALA A 17 -2.70 9.93 -4.75
C ALA A 17 -2.51 8.76 -3.78
N PRO A 18 -2.80 7.51 -4.20
CA PRO A 18 -2.57 6.31 -3.39
C PRO A 18 -1.08 5.94 -3.26
N ILE A 19 -0.19 6.70 -3.92
CA ILE A 19 1.25 6.49 -3.89
C ILE A 19 1.93 7.38 -2.82
N PRO A 20 2.97 6.88 -2.14
CA PRO A 20 3.77 7.70 -1.25
C PRO A 20 4.53 8.80 -2.00
N GLY A 21 4.78 9.90 -1.31
CA GLY A 21 5.55 11.03 -1.83
C GLY A 21 4.79 11.98 -2.75
N GLU A 22 3.45 11.96 -2.75
CA GLU A 22 2.65 12.89 -3.58
C GLU A 22 2.89 14.36 -3.21
N THR A 23 2.89 14.69 -1.92
CA THR A 23 3.24 16.05 -1.44
C THR A 23 4.75 16.16 -1.31
N LYS A 24 5.39 16.90 -2.24
CA LYS A 24 6.86 17.09 -2.26
C LYS A 24 7.33 18.38 -1.59
N VAL A 25 6.48 19.40 -1.58
CA VAL A 25 6.79 20.71 -1.02
C VAL A 25 5.65 21.11 -0.10
N TRP A 26 6.00 21.80 0.98
CA TRP A 26 5.03 22.35 1.90
C TRP A 26 4.19 23.47 1.27
N GLN A 27 2.93 23.61 1.69
CA GLN A 27 2.02 24.62 1.17
C GLN A 27 1.11 25.20 2.26
N TYR A 28 0.84 26.50 2.17
CA TYR A 28 -0.10 27.21 3.03
C TYR A 28 -1.52 27.16 2.46
N ILE A 29 -2.48 26.84 3.32
CA ILE A 29 -3.90 26.73 2.94
C ILE A 29 -4.74 27.48 3.97
N THR A 30 -5.37 28.57 3.54
CA THR A 30 -6.30 29.32 4.39
C THR A 30 -7.60 28.52 4.58
N LEU A 31 -7.90 28.16 5.82
CA LEU A 31 -9.18 27.54 6.17
C LEU A 31 -10.23 28.60 6.47
N MET A 32 -9.88 29.54 7.36
CA MET A 32 -10.67 30.70 7.77
C MET A 32 -9.77 31.94 7.83
N ARG A 33 -10.34 33.14 8.02
CA ARG A 33 -9.59 34.40 8.09
C ARG A 33 -8.48 34.42 9.18
N ARG A 34 -8.58 33.57 10.21
CA ARG A 34 -7.61 33.48 11.32
C ARG A 34 -6.89 32.13 11.43
N ILE A 35 -7.19 31.15 10.57
CA ILE A 35 -6.63 29.79 10.68
C ILE A 35 -6.04 29.38 9.33
N TYR A 36 -4.75 29.07 9.36
CA TYR A 36 -3.98 28.54 8.24
C TYR A 36 -3.58 27.10 8.54
N LEU A 37 -3.73 26.24 7.53
CA LEU A 37 -3.25 24.87 7.54
C LEU A 37 -1.96 24.80 6.73
N ILE A 38 -1.06 23.92 7.14
CA ILE A 38 0.18 23.63 6.43
C ILE A 38 0.18 22.15 6.08
N ASP A 39 0.30 21.85 4.79
CA ASP A 39 0.47 20.48 4.31
C ASP A 39 1.95 20.25 4.00
N CYS A 40 2.61 19.37 4.73
CA CYS A 40 4.03 19.02 4.51
C CYS A 40 4.20 17.64 3.83
N PRO A 41 5.38 17.34 3.28
CA PRO A 41 5.75 15.97 2.92
C PRO A 41 5.64 14.99 4.10
N GLY A 42 5.47 13.70 3.80
CA GLY A 42 5.55 12.65 4.82
C GLY A 42 7.01 12.44 5.24
N VAL A 43 7.26 12.27 6.53
CA VAL A 43 8.58 11.97 7.09
C VAL A 43 8.51 10.67 7.85
N VAL A 44 9.48 9.79 7.63
CA VAL A 44 9.64 8.53 8.36
C VAL A 44 10.98 8.60 9.09
N PRO A 45 10.98 8.70 10.42
CA PRO A 45 12.22 8.71 11.20
C PRO A 45 12.98 7.39 11.00
N PRO A 46 14.32 7.41 10.83
CA PRO A 46 15.11 6.19 10.78
C PRO A 46 15.12 5.57 12.17
N ASN A 47 14.58 4.35 12.29
CA ASN A 47 14.64 3.57 13.52
C ASN A 47 15.41 2.29 13.22
N GLN A 48 16.48 2.02 13.97
CA GLN A 48 17.37 0.88 13.71
C GLN A 48 16.69 -0.47 13.94
N ASN A 49 15.59 -0.50 14.70
CA ASN A 49 14.81 -1.70 14.96
C ASN A 49 13.70 -1.97 13.94
N ASP A 50 13.43 -1.03 13.03
CA ASP A 50 12.38 -1.22 12.02
C ASP A 50 12.91 -2.16 10.92
N LYS A 51 12.21 -3.28 10.70
CA LYS A 51 12.51 -4.20 9.61
C LYS A 51 12.00 -3.62 8.29
N GLU A 52 12.62 -4.00 7.18
CA GLU A 52 12.17 -3.61 5.83
C GLU A 52 10.69 -3.99 5.58
N GLU A 53 10.29 -5.17 6.07
CA GLU A 53 8.89 -5.64 6.06
C GLU A 53 7.94 -4.62 6.73
N ASP A 54 8.32 -4.08 7.89
CA ASP A 54 7.49 -3.11 8.61
C ASP A 54 7.43 -1.76 7.91
N ILE A 55 8.52 -1.33 7.28
CA ILE A 55 8.58 -0.10 6.49
C ILE A 55 7.68 -0.20 5.25
N LEU A 56 7.72 -1.35 4.57
CA LEU A 56 6.89 -1.61 3.39
C LEU A 56 5.41 -1.64 3.75
N LEU A 57 5.03 -2.37 4.81
CA LEU A 57 3.63 -2.50 5.23
C LEU A 57 3.03 -1.20 5.78
N ARG A 58 3.87 -0.21 6.14
CA ARG A 58 3.43 1.16 6.48
C ARG A 58 3.16 2.04 5.24
N GLY A 59 3.42 1.55 4.02
CA GLY A 59 3.16 2.27 2.77
C GLY A 59 4.15 3.40 2.49
N VAL A 60 5.39 3.28 2.99
CA VAL A 60 6.44 4.29 2.83
C VAL A 60 7.08 4.23 1.45
N VAL A 61 7.23 3.02 0.92
CA VAL A 61 7.89 2.73 -0.35
C VAL A 61 6.84 2.43 -1.42
N ARG A 62 7.15 2.81 -2.67
CA ARG A 62 6.35 2.43 -3.83
C ARG A 62 6.55 0.95 -4.12
N VAL A 63 5.47 0.19 -4.12
CA VAL A 63 5.49 -1.27 -4.31
C VAL A 63 6.10 -1.66 -5.66
N GLU A 64 6.00 -0.78 -6.66
CA GLU A 64 6.59 -0.96 -7.98
C GLU A 64 8.13 -1.02 -7.97
N ASN A 65 8.77 -0.40 -6.97
CA ASN A 65 10.23 -0.37 -6.83
C ASN A 65 10.77 -1.48 -5.92
N VAL A 66 9.89 -2.35 -5.42
CA VAL A 66 10.29 -3.44 -4.52
C VAL A 66 10.74 -4.63 -5.35
N GLU A 67 11.96 -5.10 -5.06
CA GLU A 67 12.49 -6.35 -5.60
C GLU A 67 11.95 -7.53 -4.77
N ASN A 68 11.53 -8.60 -5.45
CA ASN A 68 10.99 -9.83 -4.84
C ASN A 68 9.86 -9.56 -3.81
N PRO A 69 8.74 -8.94 -4.24
CA PRO A 69 7.58 -8.59 -3.40
C PRO A 69 6.95 -9.80 -2.68
N GLU A 70 7.08 -11.00 -3.26
CA GLU A 70 6.54 -12.25 -2.72
C GLU A 70 7.04 -12.58 -1.31
N GLN A 71 8.26 -12.13 -0.96
CA GLN A 71 8.86 -12.38 0.35
C GLN A 71 8.11 -11.68 1.49
N TYR A 72 7.35 -10.62 1.20
CA TYR A 72 6.63 -9.84 2.20
C TYR A 72 5.18 -10.33 2.43
N ILE A 73 4.68 -11.22 1.57
CA ILE A 73 3.33 -11.77 1.66
C ILE A 73 3.09 -12.58 2.94
N PRO A 74 4.03 -13.42 3.45
CA PRO A 74 3.89 -14.01 4.78
C PRO A 74 3.61 -12.98 5.88
N GLY A 75 4.20 -11.78 5.77
CA GLY A 75 3.94 -10.66 6.66
C GLY A 75 2.51 -10.17 6.64
N VAL A 76 1.96 -10.03 5.43
CA VAL A 76 0.56 -9.66 5.22
C VAL A 76 -0.37 -10.72 5.79
N LEU A 77 -0.11 -11.99 5.50
CA LEU A 77 -0.92 -13.12 5.99
C LEU A 77 -0.92 -13.23 7.52
N ARG A 78 0.19 -12.88 8.18
CA ARG A 78 0.27 -12.81 9.65
C ARG A 78 -0.56 -11.67 10.25
N LYS A 79 -0.69 -10.53 9.55
CA LYS A 79 -1.43 -9.35 10.04
C LYS A 79 -2.93 -9.41 9.74
N VAL A 80 -3.35 -10.16 8.71
CA VAL A 80 -4.75 -10.23 8.25
C VAL A 80 -5.39 -11.55 8.66
N GLN A 81 -6.59 -11.50 9.26
CA GLN A 81 -7.32 -12.72 9.59
C GLN A 81 -7.78 -13.44 8.31
N PRO A 82 -7.67 -14.80 8.24
CA PRO A 82 -8.04 -15.58 7.06
C PRO A 82 -9.44 -15.29 6.50
N LYS A 83 -10.43 -15.04 7.39
CA LYS A 83 -11.81 -14.70 7.02
C LYS A 83 -11.91 -13.44 6.13
N HIS A 84 -11.02 -12.47 6.33
CA HIS A 84 -11.00 -11.23 5.54
C HIS A 84 -10.39 -11.46 4.17
N LEU A 85 -9.36 -12.31 4.08
CA LEU A 85 -8.77 -12.71 2.81
C LEU A 85 -9.76 -13.51 1.96
N GLU A 86 -10.46 -14.47 2.57
CA GLU A 86 -11.48 -15.26 1.88
C GLU A 86 -12.64 -14.38 1.40
N ARG A 87 -13.09 -13.40 2.19
CA ARG A 87 -14.14 -12.47 1.77
C ARG A 87 -13.71 -11.58 0.60
N THR A 88 -12.47 -11.09 0.60
CA THR A 88 -11.97 -10.17 -0.44
C THR A 88 -11.64 -10.89 -1.74
N TYR A 89 -10.95 -12.03 -1.65
CA TYR A 89 -10.44 -12.74 -2.83
C TYR A 89 -11.24 -13.99 -3.19
N GLY A 90 -12.14 -14.46 -2.32
CA GLY A 90 -12.89 -15.71 -2.52
C GLY A 90 -11.97 -16.94 -2.60
N ILE A 91 -10.90 -16.95 -1.80
CA ILE A 91 -9.89 -18.02 -1.73
C ILE A 91 -9.75 -18.44 -0.27
N LYS A 92 -9.82 -19.74 0.01
CA LYS A 92 -9.52 -20.27 1.34
C LYS A 92 -8.02 -20.15 1.58
N SER A 93 -7.62 -19.41 2.60
CA SER A 93 -6.21 -19.29 2.99
C SER A 93 -5.73 -20.63 3.57
N THR A 94 -4.71 -21.20 2.96
CA THR A 94 -4.07 -22.45 3.39
C THR A 94 -2.90 -22.22 4.35
N GLY A 95 -2.53 -20.95 4.59
CA GLY A 95 -1.40 -20.56 5.44
C GLY A 95 -0.06 -20.46 4.70
N ASP A 96 0.03 -20.98 3.49
CA ASP A 96 1.20 -20.80 2.61
C ASP A 96 1.01 -19.58 1.68
N SER A 97 1.98 -18.67 1.71
CA SER A 97 2.01 -17.49 0.85
C SER A 97 2.14 -17.84 -0.62
N LEU A 98 2.92 -18.86 -0.98
CA LEU A 98 3.16 -19.21 -2.38
C LEU A 98 1.92 -19.86 -3.00
N GLU A 99 1.26 -20.75 -2.26
CA GLU A 99 -0.01 -21.33 -2.67
C GLU A 99 -1.09 -20.23 -2.82
N PHE A 100 -1.18 -19.33 -1.85
CA PHE A 100 -2.11 -18.20 -1.91
C PHE A 100 -1.91 -17.35 -3.17
N LEU A 101 -0.67 -16.95 -3.47
CA LEU A 101 -0.33 -16.19 -4.67
C LEU A 101 -0.61 -16.98 -5.95
N SER A 102 -0.31 -18.27 -5.96
CA SER A 102 -0.53 -19.14 -7.13
C SER A 102 -2.02 -19.27 -7.46
N VAL A 103 -2.86 -19.50 -6.45
CA VAL A 103 -4.31 -19.58 -6.62
C VAL A 103 -4.88 -18.22 -7.03
N LEU A 104 -4.39 -17.14 -6.43
CA LEU A 104 -4.79 -15.78 -6.76
C LEU A 104 -4.42 -15.41 -8.21
N GLY A 105 -3.20 -15.74 -8.65
CA GLY A 105 -2.74 -15.52 -10.02
C GLY A 105 -3.54 -16.29 -11.05
N ARG A 106 -3.83 -17.57 -10.79
CA ARG A 106 -4.69 -18.40 -11.65
C ARG A 106 -6.12 -17.87 -11.73
N LYS A 107 -6.70 -17.46 -10.60
CA LYS A 107 -8.05 -16.89 -10.55
C LYS A 107 -8.12 -15.52 -11.23
N GLY A 108 -7.09 -14.71 -11.09
CA GLY A 108 -6.97 -13.38 -11.68
C GLY A 108 -6.49 -13.36 -13.13
N GLY A 109 -6.13 -14.52 -13.71
CA GLY A 109 -5.61 -14.62 -15.08
C GLY A 109 -4.22 -14.00 -15.27
N ARG A 110 -3.46 -13.74 -14.19
CA ARG A 110 -2.08 -13.25 -14.24
C ARG A 110 -1.12 -14.42 -14.34
N LEU A 111 -0.95 -14.91 -15.57
CA LEU A 111 -0.07 -16.01 -15.91
C LEU A 111 1.03 -15.53 -16.86
N LEU A 112 2.24 -16.03 -16.67
CA LEU A 112 3.35 -15.91 -17.59
C LEU A 112 3.14 -16.81 -18.81
N ARG A 113 4.00 -16.62 -19.82
CA ARG A 113 4.05 -17.52 -20.98
C ARG A 113 4.35 -18.94 -20.49
N GLY A 114 3.52 -19.90 -20.89
CA GLY A 114 3.60 -21.28 -20.39
C GLY A 114 2.57 -21.64 -19.32
N GLY A 115 1.76 -20.68 -18.86
CA GLY A 115 0.67 -20.93 -17.91
C GLY A 115 1.10 -20.95 -16.43
N GLU A 116 2.35 -20.58 -16.15
CA GLU A 116 2.84 -20.41 -14.78
C GLU A 116 2.29 -19.12 -14.17
N PRO A 117 1.87 -19.11 -12.89
CA PRO A 117 1.38 -17.91 -12.24
C PRO A 117 2.49 -16.88 -12.04
N ASP A 118 2.18 -15.61 -12.35
CA ASP A 118 3.09 -14.48 -12.15
C ASP A 118 3.09 -14.06 -10.68
N LEU A 119 3.98 -14.65 -9.87
CA LEU A 119 4.02 -14.41 -8.43
C LEU A 119 4.43 -12.98 -8.08
N ASP A 120 5.40 -12.40 -8.79
CA ASP A 120 5.87 -11.02 -8.58
C ASP A 120 4.76 -10.01 -8.90
N GLY A 121 4.13 -10.16 -10.08
CA GLY A 121 3.06 -9.27 -10.50
C GLY A 121 1.79 -9.39 -9.65
N VAL A 122 1.50 -10.58 -9.10
CA VAL A 122 0.37 -10.77 -8.19
C VAL A 122 0.69 -10.22 -6.80
N ALA A 123 1.93 -10.35 -6.31
CA ALA A 123 2.33 -9.82 -5.03
C ALA A 123 2.40 -8.28 -4.98
N LYS A 124 2.60 -7.62 -6.13
CA LYS A 124 2.55 -6.14 -6.25
C LYS A 124 1.13 -5.56 -6.36
N MET A 125 0.12 -6.39 -6.56
CA MET A 125 -1.29 -5.96 -6.68
C MET A 125 -1.92 -5.71 -5.32
#